data_AF-A0A2S9VG42-F1
#
_entry.id   AF-A0A2S9VG42-F1
#
_cell.length_a   1.000
_cell.length_b   1.000
_cell.length_c   1.000
_cell.angle_alpha   90.00
_cell.angle_beta   90.00
_cell.angle_gamma   90.00
#
_symmetry.space_group_name_H-M   'P 1'
#
loop_
_entity.id
_entity.type
_entity.pdbx_description
1 polymer ?
#
loop_
_entity_poly.entity_id
_entity_poly.type
_entity_poly.pdbx_seq_one_letter_code
_entity_poly.pdbx_strand_id
1 'polypeptide(L)'
;MFRSGEIDFEEFSQALSELDYYFSIPIVRVDASYTQFVKIHHPAVHMHVGLNNPSRIALDRVWSPFMFTLFVVKNFYCDLWHAKTGESFRLEKLAKEEKDQLALLEDKYFCPVQKGLINLL
;
A
#
# COMPACT_ATOMS: atom_id res chain seq x y z
N MET A 1 7.01 -20.75 -17.32
CA MET A 1 6.11 -21.81 -17.83
C MET A 1 4.89 -21.81 -16.92
N PHE A 2 3.82 -21.09 -17.27
CA PHE A 2 2.62 -20.92 -16.44
C PHE A 2 1.82 -22.22 -16.43
N ARG A 3 1.66 -22.86 -15.27
CA ARG A 3 1.16 -24.25 -15.17
C ARG A 3 -0.37 -24.39 -15.18
N SER A 4 -1.14 -23.31 -15.08
CA SER A 4 -2.62 -23.40 -15.03
C SER A 4 -3.36 -22.24 -15.69
N GLY A 5 -2.67 -21.26 -16.28
CA GLY A 5 -3.31 -20.01 -16.75
C GLY A 5 -3.63 -19.01 -15.62
N GLU A 6 -3.43 -19.40 -14.37
CA GLU A 6 -3.35 -18.53 -13.21
C GLU A 6 -1.86 -18.32 -12.87
N ILE A 7 -1.50 -17.11 -12.43
CA ILE A 7 -0.15 -16.76 -11.99
C ILE A 7 -0.24 -16.58 -10.49
N ASP A 8 0.50 -17.39 -9.73
CA ASP A 8 0.57 -17.21 -8.28
C ASP A 8 1.51 -16.04 -7.89
N PHE A 9 1.56 -15.68 -6.60
CA PHE A 9 2.36 -14.53 -6.15
C PHE A 9 3.87 -14.73 -6.42
N GLU A 10 4.37 -15.96 -6.29
CA GLU A 10 5.78 -16.26 -6.50
C GLU A 10 6.13 -16.18 -7.98
N GLU A 11 5.29 -16.76 -8.84
CA GLU A 11 5.41 -16.67 -10.31
C GLU A 11 5.33 -15.21 -10.80
N PHE A 12 4.41 -14.41 -10.25
CA PHE A 12 4.28 -12.99 -10.58
C PHE A 12 5.52 -12.20 -10.16
N SER A 13 6.00 -12.43 -8.94
CA SER A 13 7.18 -11.74 -8.40
C SER A 13 8.45 -12.10 -9.16
N GLN A 14 8.59 -13.37 -9.55
CA GLN A 14 9.70 -13.83 -10.37
C GLN A 14 9.66 -13.16 -11.75
N ALA A 15 8.51 -13.18 -12.43
CA ALA A 15 8.35 -12.57 -13.75
C ALA A 15 8.67 -11.06 -13.72
N LEU A 16 8.28 -10.36 -12.66
CA LEU A 16 8.63 -8.95 -12.43
C LEU A 16 10.12 -8.74 -12.15
N SER A 17 10.78 -9.66 -11.45
CA SER A 17 12.21 -9.55 -11.14
C SER A 17 13.10 -9.80 -12.37
N GLU A 18 12.59 -10.57 -13.33
CA GLU A 18 13.26 -10.90 -14.60
C GLU A 18 12.98 -9.87 -15.70
N LEU A 19 12.04 -8.94 -15.47
CA LEU A 19 11.78 -7.84 -16.38
C LEU A 19 12.94 -6.83 -16.32
N ASP A 20 13.73 -6.77 -17.38
CA ASP A 20 14.72 -5.69 -17.64
C ASP A 20 14.00 -4.37 -17.99
N TYR A 21 13.22 -3.85 -17.05
CA TYR A 21 12.47 -2.61 -17.22
C TYR A 21 12.76 -1.66 -16.05
N TYR A 22 13.22 -0.46 -16.38
CA TYR A 22 13.35 0.63 -15.41
C TYR A 22 11.96 1.17 -15.10
N PHE A 23 11.35 0.67 -14.03
CA PHE A 23 10.12 1.24 -13.52
C PHE A 23 10.41 2.65 -12.95
N SER A 24 9.87 3.68 -13.59
CA SER A 24 9.84 5.04 -13.01
C SER A 24 8.89 5.15 -11.83
N ILE A 25 7.96 4.20 -11.70
CA ILE A 25 6.97 4.09 -10.62
C ILE A 25 7.23 2.80 -9.85
N PRO A 26 7.54 2.85 -8.55
CA PRO A 26 7.81 1.64 -7.79
C PRO A 26 6.57 0.76 -7.67
N ILE A 27 6.80 -0.54 -7.55
CA ILE A 27 5.76 -1.49 -7.17
C ILE A 27 5.36 -1.20 -5.72
N VAL A 28 4.07 -1.02 -5.47
CA VAL A 28 3.54 -0.81 -4.11
C VAL A 28 2.56 -1.91 -3.79
N ARG A 29 2.66 -2.45 -2.57
CA ARG A 29 1.77 -3.50 -2.07
C ARG A 29 1.42 -3.22 -0.63
N VAL A 30 0.20 -3.56 -0.22
CA VAL A 30 -0.22 -3.55 1.18
C VAL A 30 -0.62 -4.96 1.58
N ASP A 31 0.00 -5.47 2.64
CA ASP A 31 -0.28 -6.79 3.19
C ASP A 31 -0.92 -6.67 4.57
N ALA A 32 -1.81 -7.60 4.89
CA ALA A 32 -2.41 -7.77 6.21
C ALA A 32 -2.15 -9.19 6.72
N SER A 33 -1.26 -9.34 7.71
CA SER A 33 -0.85 -10.62 8.29
C SER A 33 -0.83 -10.54 9.82
N TYR A 34 -1.99 -10.77 10.43
CA TYR A 34 -2.18 -10.71 11.88
C TYR A 34 -1.43 -11.79 12.65
N THR A 35 -1.24 -12.96 12.04
CA THR A 35 -0.56 -14.11 12.65
C THR A 35 0.95 -13.94 12.73
N GLN A 36 1.52 -13.08 11.87
CA GLN A 36 2.96 -12.79 11.82
C GLN A 36 3.32 -11.49 12.54
N PHE A 37 2.40 -10.91 13.33
CA PHE A 37 2.65 -9.65 14.01
C PHE A 37 3.82 -9.76 14.99
N VAL A 38 4.83 -8.92 14.78
CA VAL A 38 5.94 -8.68 15.70
C VAL A 38 6.07 -7.17 15.85
N LYS A 39 5.97 -6.67 17.08
CA LYS A 39 6.09 -5.23 17.37
C LYS A 39 7.31 -4.64 16.66
N ILE A 40 7.09 -3.55 15.92
CA ILE A 40 8.08 -2.81 15.14
C ILE A 40 8.63 -3.58 13.93
N HIS A 41 9.04 -4.83 14.09
CA HIS A 41 9.69 -5.62 13.05
C HIS A 41 8.75 -6.10 11.94
N HIS A 42 7.52 -6.50 12.29
CA HIS A 42 6.53 -7.00 11.35
C HIS A 42 5.12 -6.50 11.74
N PRO A 43 4.75 -5.26 11.36
CA PRO A 43 3.42 -4.72 11.64
C PRO A 43 2.34 -5.60 11.02
N ALA A 44 1.16 -5.69 11.66
CA ALA A 44 0.10 -6.56 11.17
C ALA A 44 -0.43 -6.11 9.81
N VAL A 45 -0.54 -4.80 9.59
CA VAL A 45 -0.79 -4.21 8.27
C VAL A 45 0.39 -3.33 7.92
N HIS A 46 0.98 -3.56 6.75
CA HIS A 46 2.14 -2.80 6.30
C HIS A 46 2.20 -2.70 4.78
N MET A 47 2.81 -1.61 4.34
CA MET A 47 3.06 -1.33 2.93
C MET A 47 4.51 -1.66 2.59
N HIS A 48 4.68 -2.30 1.42
CA HIS A 48 5.96 -2.51 0.74
C HIS A 48 6.07 -1.52 -0.42
N VAL A 49 7.28 -0.99 -0.65
CA VAL A 49 7.61 -0.15 -1.80
C VAL A 49 8.86 -0.72 -2.48
N GLY A 50 8.78 -0.97 -3.78
CA GLY A 50 9.78 -1.68 -4.56
C GLY A 50 9.61 -3.21 -4.55
N LEU A 51 10.46 -3.90 -5.30
CA LEU A 51 10.44 -5.36 -5.44
C LEU A 51 11.44 -6.03 -4.47
N ASN A 52 11.09 -7.20 -3.94
CA ASN A 52 11.98 -8.10 -3.17
C ASN A 52 12.83 -7.41 -2.08
N ASN A 53 12.24 -6.52 -1.29
CA ASN A 53 12.94 -5.80 -0.23
C ASN A 53 12.19 -5.90 1.11
N PRO A 54 12.88 -5.68 2.24
CA PRO A 54 12.28 -5.83 3.56
C PRO A 54 11.46 -4.60 4.01
N SER A 55 11.07 -3.69 3.11
CA SER A 55 10.31 -2.49 3.49
C SER A 55 8.97 -2.88 4.12
N ARG A 56 8.75 -2.42 5.35
CA ARG A 56 7.48 -2.60 6.07
C ARG A 56 7.08 -1.29 6.69
N ILE A 57 6.38 -0.47 5.92
CA ILE A 57 5.83 0.79 6.41
C ILE A 57 4.54 0.46 7.14
N ALA A 58 4.56 0.60 8.47
CA ALA A 58 3.41 0.27 9.31
C ALA A 58 2.19 1.14 8.97
N LEU A 59 1.02 0.51 8.88
CA LEU A 59 -0.27 1.18 8.73
C LEU A 59 -1.12 0.94 9.99
N ASP A 60 -1.81 1.97 10.46
CA ASP A 60 -2.69 1.87 11.64
C ASP A 60 -4.11 1.42 11.30
N ARG A 61 -4.39 1.20 10.01
CA ARG A 61 -5.70 0.84 9.46
C ARG A 61 -5.56 -0.23 8.40
N VAL A 62 -6.59 -1.07 8.29
CA VAL A 62 -6.72 -2.00 7.16
C VAL A 62 -7.20 -1.23 5.94
N TRP A 63 -6.41 -1.24 4.87
CA TRP A 63 -6.78 -0.54 3.65
C TRP A 63 -7.73 -1.36 2.79
N SER A 64 -8.79 -0.71 2.30
CA SER A 64 -9.62 -1.25 1.24
C SER A 64 -8.85 -1.19 -0.10
N PRO A 65 -9.21 -2.01 -1.10
CA PRO A 65 -8.67 -1.87 -2.45
C PRO A 65 -8.88 -0.46 -3.02
N PHE A 66 -9.98 0.19 -2.63
CA PHE A 66 -10.30 1.55 -3.06
C PHE A 66 -9.35 2.58 -2.44
N MET A 67 -9.13 2.53 -1.12
CA MET A 67 -8.15 3.38 -0.45
C MET A 67 -6.74 3.19 -1.04
N PHE A 68 -6.33 1.94 -1.25
CA PHE A 68 -5.06 1.62 -1.87
C PHE A 68 -4.93 2.25 -3.26
N THR A 69 -5.98 2.17 -4.07
CA THR A 69 -5.99 2.79 -5.40
C THR A 69 -5.87 4.30 -5.32
N LEU A 70 -6.63 4.95 -4.43
CA LEU A 70 -6.55 6.41 -4.22
C LEU A 70 -5.13 6.82 -3.78
N PHE A 71 -4.51 6.05 -2.88
CA PHE A 71 -3.13 6.27 -2.47
C PHE A 71 -2.16 6.16 -3.64
N VAL A 72 -2.25 5.10 -4.44
CA VAL A 72 -1.34 4.87 -5.57
C VAL A 72 -1.47 5.99 -6.61
N VAL A 73 -2.70 6.32 -7.02
CA VAL A 73 -2.93 7.36 -8.03
C VAL A 73 -2.47 8.72 -7.51
N LYS A 74 -2.75 9.06 -6.25
CA LYS A 74 -2.34 10.34 -5.66
C LYS A 74 -0.82 10.52 -5.60
N ASN A 75 -0.07 9.48 -5.25
CA ASN A 75 1.37 9.61 -4.94
C ASN A 75 2.28 9.25 -6.12
N PHE A 76 1.83 8.40 -7.04
CA PHE A 76 2.65 7.93 -8.16
C PHE A 76 2.14 8.37 -9.53
N TYR A 77 0.90 8.86 -9.62
CA TYR A 77 0.29 9.39 -10.84
C TYR A 77 -0.23 10.81 -10.62
N CYS A 78 0.60 11.66 -10.01
CA CYS A 78 0.24 13.02 -9.58
C CYS A 78 -0.37 13.86 -10.71
N ASP A 79 0.12 13.76 -11.94
CA ASP A 79 -0.42 14.51 -13.09
C ASP A 79 -1.86 14.10 -13.40
N LEU A 80 -2.15 12.79 -13.37
CA LEU A 80 -3.50 12.27 -13.58
C LEU A 80 -4.43 12.68 -12.43
N TRP A 81 -3.93 12.60 -11.19
CA TRP A 81 -4.67 13.05 -10.02
C TRP A 81 -5.03 14.53 -10.13
N HIS A 82 -4.05 15.38 -10.44
CA HIS A 82 -4.22 16.82 -10.62
C HIS A 82 -5.20 17.14 -11.76
N ALA A 83 -5.06 16.49 -12.91
CA ALA A 83 -5.96 16.68 -14.06
C ALA A 83 -7.43 16.33 -13.75
N LYS A 84 -7.69 15.45 -12.77
CA LYS A 84 -9.05 15.02 -12.39
C LYS A 84 -9.64 15.77 -11.20
N THR A 85 -8.82 16.28 -10.29
CA THR A 85 -9.27 17.04 -9.11
C THR A 85 -9.22 18.57 -9.33
N GLY A 86 -8.25 19.05 -10.12
CA GLY A 86 -7.98 20.47 -10.30
C GLY A 86 -7.79 21.19 -8.96
N GLU A 87 -8.31 22.41 -8.85
CA GLU A 87 -8.32 23.17 -7.58
C GLU A 87 -9.54 22.85 -6.69
N SER A 88 -10.41 21.91 -7.10
CA SER A 88 -11.62 21.58 -6.33
C SER A 88 -11.35 20.73 -5.08
N PHE A 89 -10.18 20.11 -5.02
CA PHE A 89 -9.75 19.16 -3.98
C PHE A 89 -10.76 18.00 -3.76
N ARG A 90 -11.53 17.65 -4.79
CA ARG A 90 -12.62 16.66 -4.68
C ARG A 90 -12.07 15.27 -4.35
N LEU A 91 -10.99 14.86 -5.01
CA LEU A 91 -10.40 13.53 -4.78
C LEU A 91 -9.70 13.46 -3.42
N GLU A 92 -9.15 14.58 -2.93
CA GLU A 92 -8.57 14.68 -1.59
C GLU A 92 -9.63 14.53 -0.51
N LYS A 93 -10.80 15.17 -0.68
CA LYS A 93 -11.95 15.01 0.22
C LYS A 93 -12.43 13.57 0.24
N LEU A 94 -12.58 12.95 -0.93
CA LEU A 94 -12.95 11.53 -1.06
C LEU A 94 -11.95 10.60 -0.37
N ALA A 95 -10.64 10.81 -0.58
CA ALA A 95 -9.62 10.00 0.07
C ALA A 95 -9.61 10.15 1.60
N LYS A 96 -9.91 11.36 2.09
CA LYS A 96 -10.08 11.60 3.52
C LYS A 96 -11.31 10.87 4.07
N GLU A 97 -12.44 11.01 3.40
CA GLU A 97 -13.70 10.35 3.78
C GLU A 97 -13.56 8.82 3.81
N GLU A 98 -12.90 8.25 2.80
CA GLU A 98 -12.57 6.81 2.77
C GLU A 98 -11.67 6.43 3.94
N LYS A 99 -10.58 7.17 4.18
CA LYS A 99 -9.65 6.89 5.29
C LYS A 99 -10.35 6.90 6.65
N ASP A 100 -11.25 7.85 6.87
CA ASP A 100 -11.97 7.98 8.14
C ASP A 100 -12.86 6.76 8.41
N GLN A 101 -13.34 6.07 7.37
CA GLN A 101 -14.18 4.87 7.46
C GLN A 101 -13.40 3.56 7.62
N LEU A 102 -12.09 3.56 7.37
CA LEU A 102 -11.28 2.34 7.49
C LEU A 102 -11.17 1.88 8.95
N ALA A 103 -11.24 0.57 9.15
CA ALA A 103 -11.07 -0.04 10.45
C ALA A 103 -9.67 0.23 11.01
N LEU A 104 -9.63 0.85 12.20
CA LEU A 104 -8.41 0.98 13.01
C LEU A 104 -7.98 -0.39 13.52
N LEU A 105 -6.68 -0.63 13.51
CA LEU A 105 -6.11 -1.82 14.14
C LEU A 105 -6.19 -1.70 15.67
N GLU A 106 -6.50 -2.83 16.31
CA GLU A 106 -6.37 -2.94 17.76
C GLU A 106 -4.91 -2.78 18.19
N ASP A 107 -4.66 -2.25 19.39
CA ASP A 107 -3.32 -2.03 19.95
C ASP A 107 -2.47 -3.32 20.07
N LYS A 108 -3.13 -4.50 20.06
CA LYS A 108 -2.44 -5.79 20.04
C LYS A 108 -1.82 -6.14 18.68
N TYR A 109 -2.18 -5.41 17.61
CA TYR A 109 -1.73 -5.61 16.23
C TYR A 109 -0.98 -4.39 15.64
N PHE A 110 -0.79 -3.34 16.44
CA PHE A 110 -0.08 -2.14 16.02
C PHE A 110 0.81 -1.62 17.16
N CYS A 111 2.02 -1.14 16.84
CA CYS A 111 2.89 -0.57 17.85
C CYS A 111 2.63 0.95 17.96
N PRO A 112 2.18 1.47 19.12
CA PRO A 112 1.81 2.88 19.23
C PRO A 112 2.92 3.88 18.88
N VAL A 113 4.20 3.52 19.07
CA VAL A 113 5.34 4.37 18.70
C VAL A 113 5.45 4.60 17.19
N GLN A 114 4.84 3.73 16.37
CA GLN A 114 4.81 3.87 14.91
C GLN A 114 3.69 4.82 14.45
N LYS A 115 2.78 5.20 15.35
CA LYS A 115 1.66 6.11 15.03
C LYS A 115 2.21 7.49 14.69
N GLY A 116 1.84 8.01 13.52
CA GLY A 116 2.22 9.36 13.09
C GLY A 116 3.68 9.52 12.65
N LEU A 117 4.48 8.44 12.60
CA LEU A 117 5.83 8.51 12.03
C LEU A 117 5.80 8.85 10.54
N ILE A 118 4.75 8.44 9.84
CA ILE A 118 4.52 8.75 8.44
C ILE A 118 3.08 9.20 8.29
N ASN A 119 2.91 10.39 7.73
CA ASN A 119 1.60 10.92 7.36
C ASN A 119 1.21 10.38 5.98
N LEU A 120 0.76 9.14 5.96
CA LEU A 120 0.12 8.55 4.78
C LEU A 120 -1.36 8.96 4.80
N LEU A 121 -1.70 9.82 3.83
CA LEU A 121 -3.01 10.43 3.56
C LEU A 121 -3.72 11.04 4.76
#